data_AF-A0A5N5M0A5-F1
#
_entry.id   AF-A0A5N5M0A5-F1
#
_cell.length_a   1.000
_cell.length_b   1.000
_cell.length_c   1.000
_cell.angle_alpha   90.00
_cell.angle_beta   90.00
_cell.angle_gamma   90.00
#
_symmetry.space_group_name_H-M   'P 1'
#
loop_
_entity.id
_entity.type
_entity.pdbx_description
1 polymer ?
#
loop_
_entity_poly.entity_id
_entity_poly.type
_entity_poly.pdbx_seq_one_letter_code
_entity_poly.pdbx_strand_id
1 'polypeptide(L)'
;MTWTLTISGSLCVCITAVMLLHSSPTTAHPKTEVTAPTIVNIAHKRLGTSYRITCKVNPGGLKDETMVYWLADGHFLEEVYKNINVTKTEKKSNDGTEYLHTKVVFTDLSQKDFHTNFTCIAMNPAGFAKENVRIKKVTRR
;
A
#
# COMPACT_ATOMS: atom_id res chain seq x y z
N MET A 1 40.10 60.96 52.59
CA MET A 1 39.65 60.17 51.43
C MET A 1 39.29 58.79 51.93
N THR A 2 38.00 58.52 52.08
CA THR A 2 37.43 57.30 52.68
C THR A 2 36.23 56.94 51.82
N TRP A 3 36.27 55.80 51.14
CA TRP A 3 35.20 55.34 50.26
C TRP A 3 34.39 54.26 50.99
N THR A 4 33.12 54.52 51.23
CA THR A 4 32.15 53.51 51.70
C THR A 4 31.42 52.95 50.49
N LEU A 5 31.59 51.65 50.24
CA LEU A 5 30.83 50.91 49.24
C LEU A 5 29.50 50.45 49.86
N THR A 6 28.39 51.06 49.47
CA THR A 6 27.05 50.56 49.76
C THR A 6 26.64 49.56 48.69
N ILE A 7 26.61 48.28 49.04
CA ILE A 7 26.06 47.21 48.20
C ILE A 7 24.54 47.21 48.40
N SER A 8 23.82 47.79 47.45
CA SER A 8 22.36 47.65 47.36
C SER A 8 22.03 46.28 46.77
N GLY A 9 21.48 45.40 47.61
CA GLY A 9 21.00 44.09 47.21
C GLY A 9 19.77 44.21 46.32
N SER A 10 19.91 43.94 45.02
CA SER A 10 18.79 43.75 44.12
C SER A 10 18.23 42.35 44.33
N LEU A 11 17.08 42.25 44.99
CA LEU A 11 16.32 41.02 45.14
C LEU A 11 16.01 40.44 43.76
N CYS A 12 16.49 39.22 43.55
CA CYS A 12 16.25 38.39 42.39
C CYS A 12 14.77 37.99 42.38
N VAL A 13 13.95 38.69 41.60
CA VAL A 13 12.56 38.26 41.33
C VAL A 13 12.61 37.31 40.14
N CYS A 14 12.87 36.04 40.42
CA CYS A 14 12.66 34.96 39.46
C CYS A 14 11.15 34.77 39.29
N ILE A 15 10.53 35.50 38.36
CA ILE A 15 9.17 35.22 37.91
C ILE A 15 9.24 33.88 37.17
N THR A 16 9.02 32.78 37.87
CA THR A 16 8.80 31.48 37.23
C THR A 16 7.44 31.53 36.56
N ALA A 17 7.42 31.91 35.29
CA ALA A 17 6.29 31.66 34.42
C ALA A 17 6.13 30.14 34.30
N VAL A 18 5.24 29.57 35.11
CA VAL A 18 4.80 28.18 34.94
C VAL A 18 3.98 28.16 33.64
N MET A 19 4.66 27.85 32.54
CA MET A 19 4.01 27.49 31.29
C MET A 19 3.22 26.21 31.56
N LEU A 20 1.93 26.35 31.86
CA LEU A 20 0.99 25.23 31.88
C LEU A 20 0.85 24.73 30.45
N LEU A 21 1.72 23.79 30.08
CA LEU A 21 1.53 22.90 28.94
C LEU A 21 0.26 22.10 29.23
N HIS A 22 -0.89 22.62 28.78
CA HIS A 22 -2.11 21.86 28.70
C HIS A 22 -1.87 20.80 27.62
N SER A 23 -1.41 19.63 28.03
CA SER A 23 -1.42 18.45 27.18
C SER A 23 -2.87 18.20 26.81
N SER A 24 -3.26 18.57 25.59
CA SER A 24 -4.54 18.16 25.04
C SER A 24 -4.63 16.64 25.16
N PRO A 25 -5.78 16.08 25.62
CA PRO A 25 -5.95 14.65 25.61
C PRO A 25 -5.78 14.18 24.17
N THR A 26 -4.69 13.45 23.92
CA THR A 26 -4.49 12.77 22.66
C THR A 26 -5.63 11.77 22.57
N THR A 27 -6.60 12.04 21.71
CA THR A 27 -7.58 11.04 21.31
C THR A 27 -6.75 9.85 20.83
N ALA A 28 -6.76 8.78 21.61
CA ALA A 28 -6.08 7.54 21.27
C ALA A 28 -6.74 7.03 19.99
N HIS A 29 -6.17 7.39 18.84
CA HIS A 29 -6.49 6.71 17.60
C HIS A 29 -6.14 5.24 17.83
N PRO A 30 -7.06 4.30 17.56
CA PRO A 30 -6.71 2.89 17.62
C PRO A 30 -5.49 2.71 16.72
N LYS A 31 -4.37 2.32 17.32
CA LYS A 31 -3.12 2.07 16.61
C LYS A 31 -3.39 0.88 15.69
N THR A 32 -3.82 1.16 14.47
CA THR A 32 -4.00 0.12 13.45
C THR A 32 -2.61 -0.46 13.22
N GLU A 33 -2.43 -1.72 13.61
CA GLU A 33 -1.16 -2.41 13.44
C GLU A 33 -0.91 -2.56 11.94
N VAL A 34 0.09 -1.84 11.45
CA VAL A 34 0.52 -1.90 10.06
C VAL A 34 1.28 -3.19 9.82
N THR A 35 0.89 -3.94 8.80
CA THR A 35 1.52 -5.20 8.40
C THR A 35 1.91 -5.16 6.92
N ALA A 36 2.77 -6.08 6.50
CA ALA A 36 3.06 -6.30 5.10
C ALA A 36 1.77 -6.69 4.34
N PRO A 37 1.62 -6.32 3.06
CA PRO A 37 0.42 -6.66 2.32
C PRO A 37 0.37 -8.17 2.08
N THR A 38 -0.84 -8.72 1.93
CA THR A 38 -1.03 -10.14 1.61
C THR A 38 -1.88 -10.31 0.36
N ILE A 39 -1.46 -11.24 -0.50
CA ILE A 39 -2.26 -11.62 -1.68
C ILE A 39 -3.25 -12.68 -1.25
N VAL A 40 -4.52 -12.30 -1.19
CA VAL A 40 -5.62 -13.13 -0.67
C VAL A 40 -6.10 -14.11 -1.73
N ASN A 41 -6.11 -13.67 -2.99
CA ASN A 41 -6.53 -14.49 -4.11
C ASN A 41 -5.94 -13.98 -5.41
N ILE A 42 -5.55 -14.93 -6.27
CA ILE A 42 -5.20 -14.68 -7.67
C ILE A 42 -6.08 -15.56 -8.55
N ALA A 43 -6.61 -14.99 -9.64
CA ALA A 43 -7.54 -15.70 -10.52
C ALA A 43 -7.35 -15.29 -11.98
N HIS A 44 -7.71 -16.19 -12.90
CA HIS A 44 -7.80 -15.90 -14.32
C HIS A 44 -9.17 -16.29 -14.87
N LYS A 45 -9.66 -15.57 -15.89
CA LYS A 45 -10.95 -15.83 -16.55
C LYS A 45 -10.88 -15.48 -18.04
N ARG A 46 -11.52 -16.29 -18.88
CA ARG A 46 -11.77 -15.97 -20.30
C ARG A 46 -13.03 -15.10 -20.44
N LEU A 47 -12.94 -14.02 -21.20
CA LEU A 47 -14.01 -13.05 -21.46
C LEU A 47 -14.23 -12.95 -22.99
N GLY A 48 -14.95 -13.92 -23.56
CA GLY A 48 -15.09 -14.01 -25.02
C GLY A 48 -13.75 -14.37 -25.69
N THR A 49 -13.18 -13.44 -26.45
CA THR A 49 -11.85 -13.58 -27.07
C THR A 49 -10.70 -13.14 -26.15
N SER A 50 -10.99 -12.28 -25.17
CA SER A 50 -9.99 -11.72 -24.25
C SER A 50 -9.77 -12.58 -23.01
N TYR A 51 -8.67 -12.35 -22.32
CA TYR A 51 -8.35 -12.98 -21.03
C TYR A 51 -8.15 -11.93 -19.95
N ARG A 52 -8.55 -12.25 -18.72
CA ARG A 52 -8.37 -11.38 -17.57
C ARG A 52 -7.70 -12.12 -16.44
N ILE A 53 -6.68 -11.52 -15.85
CA ILE A 53 -6.13 -11.90 -14.55
C ILE A 53 -6.54 -10.88 -13.49
N THR A 54 -6.68 -11.32 -12.25
CA THR A 54 -7.09 -10.48 -11.13
C THR A 54 -6.32 -10.90 -9.88
N CYS A 55 -5.86 -9.92 -9.11
CA CYS A 55 -5.18 -10.13 -7.84
C CYS A 55 -5.89 -9.29 -6.77
N LYS A 56 -6.35 -9.97 -5.72
CA LYS A 56 -6.99 -9.38 -4.53
C LYS A 56 -5.94 -9.30 -3.44
N VAL A 57 -5.73 -8.11 -2.92
CA VAL A 57 -4.68 -7.79 -1.95
C VAL A 57 -5.30 -7.17 -0.71
N ASN A 58 -4.93 -7.65 0.48
CA ASN A 58 -5.12 -6.91 1.72
C ASN A 58 -3.90 -5.98 1.91
N PRO A 59 -4.10 -4.66 2.04
CA PRO A 59 -3.00 -3.69 2.11
C PRO A 59 -2.28 -3.63 3.47
N GLY A 60 -2.72 -4.39 4.48
CA GLY A 60 -2.05 -4.41 5.79
C GLY A 60 -2.14 -3.08 6.53
N GLY A 61 -3.25 -2.35 6.38
CA GLY A 61 -3.48 -1.06 7.05
C GLY A 61 -2.90 0.17 6.33
N LEU A 62 -2.16 0.00 5.24
CA LEU A 62 -1.56 1.09 4.46
C LEU A 62 -2.06 1.09 3.01
N LYS A 63 -3.36 1.27 2.80
CA LYS A 63 -3.97 1.15 1.46
C LYS A 63 -3.40 2.16 0.45
N ASP A 64 -3.24 3.40 0.88
CA ASP A 64 -2.83 4.50 0.01
C ASP A 64 -1.34 4.41 -0.35
N GLU A 65 -0.54 3.83 0.55
CA GLU A 65 0.89 3.55 0.35
C GLU A 65 1.15 2.16 -0.26
N THR A 66 0.13 1.32 -0.41
CA THR A 66 0.28 -0.01 -1.01
C THR A 66 0.27 0.07 -2.53
N MET A 67 1.42 -0.25 -3.13
CA MET A 67 1.56 -0.43 -4.57
C MET A 67 1.26 -1.87 -4.95
N VAL A 68 0.54 -2.05 -6.07
CA VAL A 68 0.28 -3.37 -6.65
C VAL A 68 0.52 -3.30 -8.14
N TYR A 69 1.40 -4.17 -8.65
CA TYR A 69 1.76 -4.23 -10.06
C TYR A 69 1.90 -5.67 -10.55
N TRP A 70 2.03 -5.83 -11.86
CA TRP A 70 2.12 -7.12 -12.52
C TRP A 70 3.41 -7.24 -13.32
N LEU A 71 3.94 -8.46 -13.36
CA LEU A 71 5.04 -8.84 -14.23
C LEU A 71 4.62 -10.01 -15.14
N ALA A 72 5.23 -10.10 -16.32
CA ALA A 72 5.22 -11.26 -17.19
C ALA A 72 6.67 -11.76 -17.33
N ASP A 73 6.94 -12.96 -16.83
CA ASP A 73 8.29 -13.56 -16.80
C ASP A 73 9.36 -12.61 -16.21
N GLY A 74 8.98 -11.78 -15.23
CA GLY A 74 9.85 -10.83 -14.55
C GLY A 74 9.90 -9.42 -15.16
N HIS A 75 9.26 -9.18 -16.31
CA HIS A 75 9.21 -7.87 -16.97
C HIS A 75 7.89 -7.16 -16.70
N PHE A 76 7.89 -5.83 -16.66
CA PHE A 76 6.64 -5.06 -16.53
C PHE A 76 5.73 -5.32 -17.72
N LEU A 77 4.42 -5.43 -17.48
CA LEU A 77 3.48 -5.79 -18.55
C LEU A 77 3.48 -4.76 -19.69
N GLU A 78 3.68 -3.49 -19.36
CA GLU A 78 3.72 -2.36 -20.29
C GLU A 78 4.92 -2.45 -21.25
N GLU A 79 5.99 -3.15 -20.86
CA GLU A 79 7.16 -3.42 -21.72
C GLU A 79 6.90 -4.57 -22.70
N VAL A 80 6.10 -5.55 -22.29
CA VAL A 80 5.86 -6.80 -23.03
C VAL A 80 4.63 -6.69 -23.94
N TYR A 81 3.59 -6.01 -23.50
CA TYR A 81 2.29 -5.95 -24.17
C TYR A 81 1.91 -4.52 -24.53
N LYS A 82 1.65 -4.28 -25.82
CA LYS A 82 1.25 -2.96 -26.34
C LYS A 82 -0.22 -2.60 -26.06
N ASN A 83 -1.09 -3.59 -25.88
CA ASN A 83 -2.54 -3.43 -25.82
C ASN A 83 -3.14 -4.11 -24.58
N ILE A 84 -2.73 -3.65 -23.39
CA ILE A 84 -3.29 -4.10 -22.12
C ILE A 84 -4.02 -2.96 -21.42
N ASN A 85 -5.03 -3.34 -20.62
CA ASN A 85 -5.67 -2.41 -19.70
C ASN A 85 -5.47 -2.92 -18.27
N VAL A 86 -4.71 -2.16 -17.47
CA VAL A 86 -4.48 -2.42 -16.05
C VAL A 86 -5.37 -1.49 -15.24
N THR A 87 -6.19 -2.05 -14.34
CA THR A 87 -7.09 -1.27 -13.48
C THR A 87 -6.89 -1.64 -12.01
N LYS A 88 -6.77 -0.64 -11.15
CA LYS A 88 -6.80 -0.78 -9.68
C LYS A 88 -8.17 -0.32 -9.18
N THR A 89 -8.80 -1.10 -8.30
CA THR A 89 -10.07 -0.75 -7.67
C THR A 89 -10.02 -1.11 -6.19
N GLU A 90 -10.55 -0.24 -5.35
CA GLU A 90 -10.68 -0.48 -3.92
C GLU A 90 -12.04 -1.11 -3.63
N LYS A 91 -12.08 -2.10 -2.74
CA LYS A 91 -13.31 -2.75 -2.31
C LYS A 91 -13.29 -2.98 -0.82
N LYS A 92 -14.37 -2.59 -0.15
CA LYS A 92 -14.62 -2.90 1.25
C LYS A 92 -15.48 -4.15 1.34
N SER A 93 -15.09 -5.08 2.21
CA SER A 93 -15.87 -6.27 2.54
C SER A 93 -16.89 -5.94 3.64
N ASN A 94 -17.83 -6.86 3.87
CA ASN A 94 -18.93 -6.67 4.84
C ASN A 94 -18.42 -6.49 6.28
N ASP A 95 -17.27 -7.08 6.59
CA ASP A 95 -16.54 -6.96 7.86
C ASP A 95 -15.76 -5.64 7.99
N GLY A 96 -15.83 -4.77 6.98
CA GLY A 96 -15.10 -3.51 6.94
C GLY A 96 -13.65 -3.64 6.45
N THR A 97 -13.17 -4.85 6.14
CA THR A 97 -11.82 -5.04 5.61
C THR A 97 -11.71 -4.47 4.21
N GLU A 98 -10.71 -3.63 3.97
CA GLU A 98 -10.44 -3.01 2.66
C GLU A 98 -9.46 -3.86 1.85
N TYR A 99 -9.76 -4.02 0.56
CA TYR A 99 -8.97 -4.78 -0.38
C TYR A 99 -8.67 -3.98 -1.63
N LEU A 100 -7.45 -4.13 -2.13
CA LEU A 100 -7.04 -3.65 -3.44
C LEU A 100 -7.26 -4.76 -4.47
N HIS A 101 -7.93 -4.45 -5.56
CA HIS A 101 -8.10 -5.34 -6.70
C HIS A 101 -7.36 -4.75 -7.90
N THR A 102 -6.30 -5.42 -8.34
CA THR A 102 -5.69 -5.12 -9.64
C THR A 102 -6.17 -6.13 -10.68
N LYS A 103 -6.52 -5.65 -11.87
CA LYS A 103 -6.99 -6.47 -12.98
C LYS A 103 -6.24 -6.09 -14.24
N VAL A 104 -5.85 -7.10 -15.02
CA VAL A 104 -5.29 -6.91 -16.35
C VAL A 104 -6.19 -7.60 -17.34
N VAL A 105 -6.63 -6.88 -18.37
CA VAL A 105 -7.34 -7.45 -19.52
C VAL A 105 -6.40 -7.47 -20.72
N PHE A 106 -6.16 -8.67 -21.24
CA PHE A 106 -5.42 -8.92 -22.46
C PHE A 106 -6.42 -9.07 -23.61
N THR A 107 -6.37 -8.15 -24.57
CA THR A 107 -7.24 -8.18 -25.75
C THR A 107 -6.98 -9.42 -26.59
N ASP A 108 -5.71 -9.77 -26.77
CA ASP A 108 -5.25 -10.96 -27.48
C ASP A 108 -4.04 -11.57 -26.74
N LEU A 109 -3.95 -12.90 -26.76
CA LEU A 109 -2.84 -13.68 -26.20
C LEU A 109 -2.37 -14.68 -27.25
N SER A 110 -1.07 -14.67 -27.51
CA SER A 110 -0.41 -15.64 -28.37
C SER A 110 -0.23 -16.98 -27.67
N GLN A 111 0.14 -18.05 -28.40
CA GLN A 111 0.31 -19.37 -27.78
C GLN A 111 1.39 -19.39 -26.69
N LYS A 112 2.45 -18.59 -26.83
CA LYS A 112 3.51 -18.46 -25.82
C LYS A 112 3.01 -17.87 -24.50
N ASP A 113 2.01 -16.99 -24.55
CA ASP A 113 1.52 -16.29 -23.35
C ASP A 113 0.77 -17.23 -22.38
N PHE A 114 0.30 -18.39 -22.85
CA PHE A 114 -0.26 -19.43 -21.98
C PHE A 114 0.82 -20.20 -21.20
N HIS A 115 2.09 -19.98 -21.51
CA HIS A 115 3.25 -20.52 -20.78
C HIS A 115 3.94 -19.47 -19.91
N THR A 116 3.66 -18.19 -20.14
CA THR A 116 4.17 -17.05 -19.35
C THR A 116 3.72 -17.15 -17.90
N ASN A 117 4.66 -16.88 -16.99
CA ASN A 117 4.39 -16.76 -15.57
C ASN A 117 4.04 -15.30 -15.26
N PHE A 118 2.76 -15.03 -15.01
CA PHE A 118 2.32 -13.72 -14.57
C PHE A 118 2.45 -13.62 -13.06
N THR A 119 3.09 -12.57 -12.55
CA THR A 119 3.30 -12.37 -11.12
C THR A 119 2.60 -11.12 -10.66
N CYS A 120 1.72 -11.23 -9.67
CA CYS A 120 1.22 -10.08 -8.92
C CYS A 120 2.20 -9.76 -7.79
N ILE A 121 2.61 -8.51 -7.66
CA ILE A 121 3.44 -8.05 -6.53
C ILE A 121 2.69 -6.94 -5.82
N ALA A 122 2.55 -7.07 -4.50
CA ALA A 122 2.02 -6.04 -3.61
C ALA A 122 3.11 -5.64 -2.63
N MET A 123 3.31 -4.34 -2.40
CA MET A 123 4.29 -3.84 -1.45
C MET A 123 3.83 -2.57 -0.76
N ASN A 124 4.23 -2.43 0.50
CA ASN A 124 4.09 -1.24 1.32
C ASN A 124 5.38 -1.09 2.18
N PRO A 125 5.52 -0.03 3.00
CA PRO A 125 6.69 0.16 3.87
C PRO A 125 7.00 -1.00 4.84
N ALA A 126 6.02 -1.84 5.19
CA ALA A 126 6.21 -2.96 6.09
C ALA A 126 6.66 -4.25 5.38
N GLY A 127 6.61 -4.32 4.05
CA GLY A 127 7.11 -5.46 3.28
C GLY A 127 6.39 -5.68 1.95
N PHE A 128 6.47 -6.90 1.44
CA PHE A 128 5.87 -7.27 0.16
C PHE A 128 5.31 -8.69 0.16
N ALA A 129 4.37 -8.94 -0.74
CA ALA A 129 3.88 -10.26 -1.12
C ALA A 129 3.95 -10.42 -2.64
N LYS A 130 4.17 -11.65 -3.10
CA LYS A 130 4.16 -12.00 -4.51
C LYS A 130 3.44 -13.33 -4.72
N GLU A 131 2.65 -13.41 -5.79
CA GLU A 131 1.93 -14.64 -6.15
C GLU A 131 1.92 -14.78 -7.67
N ASN A 132 2.05 -16.01 -8.15
CA ASN A 132 2.12 -16.33 -9.56
C ASN A 132 0.78 -16.88 -10.09
N VAL A 133 0.47 -16.60 -11.35
CA VAL A 133 -0.66 -17.20 -12.07
C VAL A 133 -0.27 -17.49 -13.51
N ARG A 134 -0.75 -18.62 -14.02
CA ARG A 134 -0.72 -18.93 -15.45
C ARG A 134 -2.13 -18.94 -15.99
N ILE A 135 -2.32 -18.28 -17.14
CA ILE A 135 -3.60 -18.27 -17.82
C ILE A 135 -3.77 -19.63 -18.50
N LYS A 136 -4.84 -20.35 -18.16
CA LYS A 136 -5.18 -21.59 -18.87
C LYS A 136 -6.02 -21.30 -20.11
N LYS A 137 -5.68 -21.95 -21.22
CA LYS A 137 -6.49 -21.92 -22.44
C LYS A 137 -7.82 -22.61 -22.15
N VAL A 138 -8.91 -21.88 -22.26
CA VAL A 138 -10.26 -22.43 -22.09
C VAL A 138 -10.76 -22.87 -23.46
N THR A 139 -10.74 -24.16 -23.75
CA THR A 139 -11.37 -24.69 -24.97
C THR A 139 -12.88 -24.78 -24.73
N ARG A 140 -13.70 -24.25 -25.65
CA ARG A 140 -15.15 -24.54 -25.61
C ARG A 140 -15.30 -26.03 -25.91
N ARG A 141 -15.93 -26.78 -24.99
CA ARG A 141 -16.47 -28.11 -25.30
C ARG A 141 -17.77 -27.95 -26.07
#